data_AF-A0A6C0KP25-F1
#
_entry.id   AF-A0A6C0KP25-F1
#
_cell.length_a   1.000
_cell.length_b   1.000
_cell.length_c   1.000
_cell.angle_alpha   90.00
_cell.angle_beta   90.00
_cell.angle_gamma   90.00
#
_symmetry.space_group_name_H-M   'P 1'
#
loop_
_entity.id
_entity.type
_entity.pdbx_description
1 polymer ?
#
loop_
_entity_poly.entity_id
_entity_poly.type
_entity_poly.pdbx_seq_one_letter_code
_entity_poly.pdbx_strand_id
1 'polypeptide(L)'
;MSIFPLLLLISIILLGIVVSSELIAPGLVQEGFENLPESSYWARFVAPRNDIGSFKEDQSYIRDPRYYSDYADVGRLGVPYDFCRMIAPADDPTNLFFACALAGTDGLDSAKFRTAGTKDGFRISYDDYMRDVNGDGRADYCRILANPDSSWQPMCVKSTDTGFDSKEVVDSDPPAQIQTLLTFYQGCVVWLRFMSDMKDTIGNINVQTAGSIVIDETPRRDTTDGLYFNGSNQFLRISDQPDLSLGFHVPLRAVRVFMLWAKFDKFTNNAKLFDFGNGKAMDNVFLGILGKGDPPASASASASLRQRICGDESTVPTGNSGAQFVAEMTPQVLMETSAANVNEFVCLNPELRPRKLSPSFPPTGDINTDGATRATLIYEIWDKQARKMRIKVNGAVPLGEWVHIAIAATNEDAFRPNLGVYINGQKIVDKESGFLPSTGTMTNCYLGKSNWANATSQYENRDELFQGSMFDFRMYQGRVPEQMIKDSYSWGKMRLNM
;
A
#
# COMPACT_ATOMS: atom_id res chain seq x y z
N MET A 1 53.88 38.33 55.08
CA MET A 1 53.88 37.38 53.96
C MET A 1 52.61 37.63 53.15
N SER A 2 52.76 37.92 51.86
CA SER A 2 51.63 38.23 50.97
C SER A 2 50.70 37.02 50.89
N ILE A 3 49.40 37.26 50.72
CA ILE A 3 48.36 36.23 50.65
C ILE A 3 48.48 35.41 49.34
N PHE A 4 49.12 35.98 48.34
CA PHE A 4 49.20 35.43 46.98
C PHE A 4 50.05 34.14 46.85
N PRO A 5 51.27 34.04 47.42
CA PRO A 5 52.05 32.81 47.38
C PRO A 5 51.38 31.65 48.13
N LEU A 6 50.63 31.96 49.19
CA LEU A 6 49.88 30.96 49.96
C LEU A 6 48.74 30.37 49.11
N LEU A 7 47.96 31.22 48.43
CA LEU A 7 46.89 30.78 47.53
C LEU A 7 47.41 29.98 46.33
N LEU A 8 48.55 30.38 45.77
CA LEU A 8 49.19 29.64 44.68
C LEU A 8 49.61 28.23 45.14
N LEU A 9 50.21 28.13 46.33
CA LEU A 9 50.66 26.85 46.88
C LEU A 9 49.48 25.92 47.19
N ILE A 10 48.39 26.46 47.75
CA ILE A 10 47.14 25.73 47.98
C ILE A 10 46.55 25.22 46.66
N SER A 11 46.56 26.05 45.62
CA SER A 11 46.03 25.69 44.30
C SER A 11 46.85 24.57 43.64
N ILE A 12 48.18 24.62 43.75
CA ILE A 12 49.07 23.58 43.21
C ILE A 12 48.90 22.26 43.97
N ILE A 13 48.72 22.31 45.29
CA ILE A 13 48.48 21.12 46.11
C ILE A 13 47.13 20.48 45.73
N LEU A 14 46.07 21.29 45.59
CA LEU A 14 44.76 20.80 45.13
C LEU A 14 44.85 20.16 43.75
N LEU A 15 45.54 20.79 42.80
CA LEU A 15 45.73 20.24 41.46
C LEU A 15 46.49 18.90 41.50
N GLY A 16 47.54 18.82 42.32
CA GLY A 16 48.33 17.60 42.51
C GLY A 16 47.51 16.45 43.11
N ILE A 17 46.60 16.74 44.04
CA ILE A 17 45.68 15.75 44.63
C ILE A 17 44.73 15.19 43.56
N VAL A 18 44.13 16.06 42.73
CA VAL A 18 43.20 15.65 41.66
C VAL A 18 43.90 14.77 40.62
N VAL A 19 45.12 15.15 40.19
CA VAL A 19 45.90 14.36 39.23
C VAL A 19 46.31 13.00 39.82
N SER A 20 46.71 12.99 41.10
CA SER A 20 47.08 11.75 41.78
C SER A 20 45.89 10.82 42.00
N SER A 21 44.70 11.36 42.28
CA SER A 21 43.48 10.55 42.43
C SER A 21 43.05 9.88 41.13
N GLU A 22 43.17 10.56 39.98
CA GLU A 22 42.87 9.96 38.66
C GLU A 22 43.89 8.90 38.25
N LEU A 23 45.17 9.06 38.61
CA LEU A 23 46.20 8.06 38.35
C LEU A 23 46.03 6.77 39.17
N ILE A 24 45.49 6.89 40.38
CA ILE A 24 45.34 5.76 41.32
C ILE A 24 44.00 5.04 41.12
N ALA A 25 42.95 5.77 40.74
CA ALA A 25 41.62 5.24 40.48
C ALA A 25 40.98 5.98 39.29
N PRO A 26 41.25 5.53 38.05
CA PRO A 26 40.65 6.16 36.87
C PRO A 26 39.11 6.08 36.96
N GLY A 27 38.45 7.24 36.88
CA GLY A 27 36.99 7.38 36.97
C GLY A 27 36.43 7.70 38.36
N LEU A 28 37.28 8.02 39.34
CA LEU A 28 36.83 8.45 40.68
C LEU A 28 36.44 9.94 40.69
N VAL A 29 36.99 10.73 39.76
CA VAL A 29 36.48 12.07 39.41
C VAL A 29 35.62 11.92 38.16
N GLN A 30 34.31 11.74 38.35
CA GLN A 30 33.37 11.98 37.24
C GLN A 30 33.52 13.44 36.82
N GLU A 31 33.92 13.69 35.57
CA GLU A 31 33.84 15.02 34.99
C GLU A 31 32.42 15.54 35.21
N GLY A 32 32.30 16.78 35.71
CA GLY A 32 31.05 17.41 36.16
C GLY A 32 30.02 17.70 35.06
N PHE A 33 29.90 16.82 34.07
CA PHE A 33 29.03 16.92 32.91
C PHE A 33 28.21 15.65 32.66
N GLU A 34 28.38 14.56 33.43
CA GLU A 34 27.57 13.33 33.25
C GLU A 34 26.14 13.47 33.79
N ASN A 35 25.88 14.40 34.71
CA ASN A 35 24.56 14.61 35.32
C ASN A 35 24.09 16.07 35.15
N LEU A 36 24.02 16.54 33.90
CA LEU A 36 23.30 17.78 33.60
C LEU A 36 21.78 17.50 33.65
N PRO A 37 20.96 18.45 34.15
CA PRO A 37 19.50 18.39 33.96
C PRO A 37 19.17 18.36 32.46
N GLU A 38 17.98 17.86 32.09
CA GLU A 38 17.53 17.54 30.72
C GLU A 38 17.81 18.62 29.65
N SER A 39 18.04 19.88 30.04
CA SER A 39 18.62 20.90 29.16
C SER A 39 20.03 21.27 29.65
N SER A 40 21.06 21.14 28.79
CA SER A 40 22.39 21.63 29.13
C SER A 40 22.32 23.14 29.43
N TYR A 41 23.12 23.63 30.38
CA TYR A 41 23.20 25.07 30.68
C TYR A 41 23.48 25.91 29.41
N TRP A 42 24.22 25.32 28.46
CA TRP A 42 24.59 25.93 27.18
C TRP A 42 23.44 26.04 26.18
N ALA A 43 22.43 25.17 26.27
CA ALA A 43 21.23 25.23 25.44
C ALA A 43 20.54 26.61 25.50
N ARG A 44 20.65 27.33 26.63
CA ARG A 44 20.06 28.67 26.79
C ARG A 44 20.73 29.76 25.97
N PHE A 45 21.97 29.53 25.52
CA PHE A 45 22.78 30.51 24.80
C PHE A 45 22.87 30.22 23.30
N VAL A 46 22.31 29.10 22.85
CA VAL A 46 22.33 28.68 21.45
C VAL A 46 20.89 28.64 20.96
N ALA A 47 20.59 29.40 19.91
CA ALA A 47 19.28 29.41 19.27
C ALA A 47 19.29 28.59 17.97
N PRO A 48 18.15 28.01 17.57
CA PRO A 48 17.96 27.50 16.23
C PRO A 48 18.32 28.56 15.19
N ARG A 49 18.84 28.12 14.05
CA ARG A 49 19.18 29.03 12.95
C ARG A 49 17.94 29.74 12.40
N ASN A 50 18.12 31.00 11.99
CA ASN A 50 17.03 31.82 11.43
C ASN A 50 16.97 31.80 9.89
N ASP A 51 18.08 31.43 9.26
CA ASP A 51 18.27 31.37 7.81
C ASP A 51 17.83 30.02 7.21
N ILE A 52 18.03 28.92 7.95
CA ILE A 52 17.66 27.56 7.55
C ILE A 52 16.62 26.99 8.51
N GLY A 53 15.59 26.33 7.99
CA GLY A 53 14.57 25.68 8.81
C GLY A 53 13.49 24.99 7.98
N SER A 54 12.35 24.69 8.59
CA SER A 54 11.28 23.91 7.95
C SER A 54 10.79 24.49 6.62
N PHE A 55 10.84 25.81 6.44
CA PHE A 55 10.37 26.50 5.22
C PHE A 55 11.45 27.32 4.51
N LYS A 56 12.71 27.25 4.96
CA LYS A 56 13.81 28.05 4.40
C LYS A 56 15.03 27.15 4.17
N GLU A 57 15.67 27.32 3.02
CA GLU A 57 16.88 26.60 2.63
C GLU A 57 17.83 27.56 1.88
N ASP A 58 19.11 27.23 1.90
CA ASP A 58 20.13 27.94 1.10
C ASP A 58 19.88 27.74 -0.40
N GLN A 59 20.06 28.78 -1.20
CA GLN A 59 19.88 28.74 -2.67
C GLN A 59 20.86 27.79 -3.38
N SER A 60 21.99 27.47 -2.72
CA SER A 60 23.00 26.54 -3.24
C SER A 60 22.56 25.08 -3.18
N TYR A 61 21.48 24.80 -2.44
CA TYR A 61 20.99 23.44 -2.20
C TYR A 61 19.51 23.31 -2.56
N ILE A 62 19.15 22.13 -3.06
CA ILE A 62 17.77 21.73 -3.29
C ILE A 62 17.43 20.69 -2.25
N ARG A 63 16.45 20.99 -1.40
CA ARG A 63 15.96 20.06 -0.40
C ARG A 63 15.03 19.04 -1.03
N ASP A 64 15.21 17.77 -0.65
CA ASP A 64 14.26 16.71 -0.98
C ASP A 64 13.31 16.49 0.21
N PRO A 65 12.05 16.91 0.09
CA PRO A 65 11.15 16.96 1.22
C PRO A 65 10.50 15.59 1.54
N ARG A 66 10.85 14.54 0.80
CA ARG A 66 10.36 13.17 1.00
C ARG A 66 11.06 12.43 2.15
N TYR A 67 12.24 12.90 2.54
CA TYR A 67 13.10 12.34 3.58
C TYR A 67 12.95 13.09 4.90
N TYR A 68 13.66 12.65 5.93
CA TYR A 68 13.72 13.33 7.23
C TYR A 68 14.09 14.81 7.06
N SER A 69 13.33 15.67 7.72
CA SER A 69 13.46 17.12 7.67
C SER A 69 12.91 17.72 8.97
N ASP A 70 13.64 17.57 10.06
CA ASP A 70 13.25 18.09 11.37
C ASP A 70 14.47 18.43 12.24
N TYR A 71 14.20 19.02 13.39
CA TYR A 71 15.22 19.36 14.38
C TYR A 71 15.68 18.14 15.17
N ALA A 72 17.00 18.02 15.34
CA ALA A 72 17.67 17.00 16.11
C ALA A 72 18.80 17.61 16.96
N ASP A 73 19.32 16.85 17.91
CA ASP A 73 20.47 17.26 18.71
C ASP A 73 21.71 16.51 18.24
N VAL A 74 22.30 16.93 17.11
CA VAL A 74 23.57 16.34 16.66
C VAL A 74 24.76 16.98 17.36
N GLY A 75 24.57 18.19 17.91
CA GLY A 75 25.57 19.00 18.60
C GLY A 75 25.88 18.59 20.04
N ARG A 76 25.05 17.74 20.67
CA ARG A 76 25.10 17.38 22.11
C ARG A 76 24.77 18.57 23.02
N LEU A 77 23.79 19.38 22.62
CA LEU A 77 23.32 20.53 23.40
C LEU A 77 22.28 20.13 24.45
N GLY A 78 21.79 18.89 24.44
CA GLY A 78 20.66 18.43 25.25
C GLY A 78 19.31 18.95 24.74
N VAL A 79 19.27 19.60 23.58
CA VAL A 79 18.05 20.15 22.97
C VAL A 79 18.11 20.00 21.45
N PRO A 80 17.00 19.65 20.78
CA PRO A 80 16.98 19.49 19.33
C PRO A 80 16.90 20.86 18.65
N TYR A 81 18.05 21.53 18.48
CA TYR A 81 18.14 22.84 17.81
C TYR A 81 18.83 22.79 16.46
N ASP A 82 19.46 21.67 16.10
CA ASP A 82 20.11 21.51 14.80
C ASP A 82 19.08 21.06 13.77
N PHE A 83 18.94 21.81 12.67
CA PHE A 83 17.96 21.47 11.65
C PHE A 83 18.58 20.50 10.63
N CYS A 84 18.11 19.26 10.61
CA CYS A 84 18.65 18.20 9.77
C CYS A 84 17.70 17.85 8.62
N ARG A 85 18.26 17.71 7.41
CA ARG A 85 17.48 17.41 6.20
C ARG A 85 18.28 16.71 5.11
N MET A 86 17.57 16.08 4.17
CA MET A 86 18.16 15.59 2.92
C MET A 86 18.23 16.69 1.87
N ILE A 87 19.43 16.94 1.34
CA ILE A 87 19.68 17.97 0.32
C ILE A 87 20.55 17.42 -0.82
N ALA A 88 20.44 18.05 -1.98
CA ALA A 88 21.37 17.89 -3.09
C ALA A 88 21.94 19.26 -3.50
N PRO A 89 23.16 19.32 -4.05
CA PRO A 89 23.69 20.52 -4.67
C PRO A 89 22.77 20.99 -5.81
N ALA A 90 22.56 22.30 -5.94
CA ALA A 90 21.68 22.84 -6.99
C ALA A 90 22.20 22.55 -8.42
N ASP A 91 23.51 22.38 -8.58
CA ASP A 91 24.17 21.98 -9.82
C ASP A 91 24.13 20.47 -10.10
N ASP A 92 23.91 19.64 -9.07
CA ASP A 92 23.84 18.19 -9.17
C ASP A 92 22.71 17.60 -8.31
N PRO A 93 21.44 17.73 -8.74
CA PRO A 93 20.28 17.30 -7.96
C PRO A 93 20.20 15.78 -7.73
N THR A 94 21.07 15.00 -8.38
CA THR A 94 21.12 13.54 -8.23
C THR A 94 21.99 13.07 -7.06
N ASN A 95 22.90 13.93 -6.57
CA ASN A 95 23.81 13.62 -5.49
C ASN A 95 23.22 14.04 -4.13
N LEU A 96 22.31 13.22 -3.61
CA LEU A 96 21.65 13.46 -2.33
C LEU A 96 22.59 13.12 -1.17
N PHE A 97 22.58 13.93 -0.12
CA PHE A 97 23.23 13.64 1.14
C PHE A 97 22.44 14.23 2.32
N PHE A 98 22.63 13.64 3.49
CA PHE A 98 22.01 14.13 4.72
C PHE A 98 22.90 15.19 5.36
N ALA A 99 22.33 16.32 5.74
CA ALA A 99 23.07 17.43 6.33
C ALA A 99 22.29 18.14 7.43
N CYS A 100 23.01 18.56 8.46
CA CYS A 100 22.47 19.32 9.57
C CYS A 100 23.05 20.74 9.61
N ALA A 101 22.17 21.73 9.71
CA ALA A 101 22.53 23.10 9.96
C ALA A 101 22.62 23.31 11.48
N LEU A 102 23.84 23.37 11.99
CA LEU A 102 24.10 23.42 13.44
C LEU A 102 23.60 24.72 14.07
N ALA A 103 23.01 24.63 15.26
CA ALA A 103 22.49 25.78 15.98
C ALA A 103 23.60 26.81 16.30
N GLY A 104 23.27 28.10 16.26
CA GLY A 104 24.24 29.19 16.47
C GLY A 104 25.26 29.42 15.33
N THR A 105 25.13 28.74 14.19
CA THR A 105 25.99 28.92 13.01
C THR A 105 25.33 29.75 11.89
N ASP A 106 24.48 30.70 12.24
CA ASP A 106 23.77 31.58 11.29
C ASP A 106 24.73 32.22 10.28
N GLY A 107 24.37 32.16 9.00
CA GLY A 107 25.17 32.72 7.90
C GLY A 107 26.44 31.93 7.54
N LEU A 108 26.74 30.83 8.23
CA LEU A 108 27.77 29.88 7.82
C LEU A 108 27.17 28.77 6.94
N ASP A 109 28.05 28.03 6.27
CA ASP A 109 27.67 26.90 5.41
C ASP A 109 26.79 25.90 6.17
N SER A 110 25.56 25.73 5.67
CA SER A 110 24.51 24.89 6.26
C SER A 110 24.65 23.40 5.93
N ALA A 111 25.60 23.05 5.07
CA ALA A 111 25.88 21.68 4.63
C ALA A 111 27.22 21.14 5.14
N LYS A 112 27.93 21.89 6.00
CA LYS A 112 29.24 21.47 6.52
C LYS A 112 29.16 20.19 7.34
N PHE A 113 28.13 20.03 8.18
CA PHE A 113 27.88 18.81 8.95
C PHE A 113 27.01 17.86 8.13
N ARG A 114 27.65 16.94 7.39
CA ARG A 114 26.96 16.09 6.41
C ARG A 114 27.52 14.68 6.31
N THR A 115 26.73 13.80 5.70
CA THR A 115 27.15 12.47 5.27
C THR A 115 27.85 12.52 3.91
N ALA A 116 28.38 11.37 3.48
CA ALA A 116 28.76 11.17 2.08
C ALA A 116 27.54 11.30 1.15
N GLY A 117 27.79 11.61 -0.13
CA GLY A 117 26.77 11.68 -1.17
C GLY A 117 26.33 10.32 -1.69
N THR A 118 25.14 10.25 -2.30
CA THR A 118 24.66 9.03 -2.98
C THR A 118 25.62 8.58 -4.09
N LYS A 119 26.31 9.51 -4.75
CA LYS A 119 27.36 9.19 -5.74
C LYS A 119 28.61 8.56 -5.11
N ASP A 120 28.85 8.83 -3.83
CA ASP A 120 29.96 8.28 -3.05
C ASP A 120 29.57 6.96 -2.33
N GLY A 121 28.40 6.40 -2.65
CA GLY A 121 27.92 5.12 -2.10
C GLY A 121 26.98 5.23 -0.91
N PHE A 122 26.55 6.44 -0.52
CA PHE A 122 25.56 6.63 0.54
C PHE A 122 24.17 6.13 0.13
N ARG A 123 23.54 5.29 0.96
CA ARG A 123 22.29 4.59 0.61
C ARG A 123 21.06 5.15 1.31
N ILE A 124 20.23 5.93 0.64
CA ILE A 124 19.03 6.53 1.25
C ILE A 124 17.84 5.56 1.37
N SER A 125 16.91 5.88 2.28
CA SER A 125 15.63 5.18 2.48
C SER A 125 14.57 6.17 2.91
N TYR A 126 13.31 5.94 2.55
CA TYR A 126 12.19 6.80 2.96
C TYR A 126 11.87 6.71 4.46
N ASP A 127 12.19 5.58 5.08
CA ASP A 127 12.01 5.36 6.51
C ASP A 127 13.31 5.66 7.25
N ASP A 128 13.57 6.95 7.34
CA ASP A 128 14.65 7.55 8.08
C ASP A 128 14.17 8.23 9.36
N TYR A 129 15.07 8.31 10.34
CA TYR A 129 14.82 8.87 11.66
C TYR A 129 16.13 9.25 12.35
N MET A 130 16.04 10.03 13.43
CA MET A 130 17.18 10.42 14.26
C MET A 130 17.07 9.75 15.63
N ARG A 131 18.17 9.17 16.12
CA ARG A 131 18.25 8.55 17.45
C ARG A 131 19.69 8.49 17.94
N ASP A 132 19.94 8.73 19.22
CA ASP A 132 21.23 8.43 19.85
C ASP A 132 21.37 6.92 20.06
N VAL A 133 22.16 6.23 19.23
CA VAL A 133 22.29 4.76 19.28
C VAL A 133 23.45 4.29 20.15
N ASN A 134 24.43 5.15 20.44
CA ASN A 134 25.61 4.82 21.24
C ASN A 134 25.58 5.44 22.65
N GLY A 135 24.56 6.23 22.99
CA GLY A 135 24.37 6.87 24.28
C GLY A 135 25.36 8.02 24.53
N ASP A 136 25.90 8.64 23.48
CA ASP A 136 26.87 9.73 23.61
C ASP A 136 26.22 11.11 23.75
N GLY A 137 24.88 11.17 23.69
CA GLY A 137 24.07 12.38 23.76
C GLY A 137 23.91 13.11 22.43
N ARG A 138 24.38 12.54 21.31
CA ARG A 138 24.14 13.05 19.95
C ARG A 138 23.12 12.17 19.24
N ALA A 139 22.24 12.78 18.48
CA ALA A 139 21.33 12.06 17.61
C ALA A 139 22.07 11.57 16.36
N ASP A 140 22.01 10.27 16.10
CA ASP A 140 22.55 9.62 14.91
C ASP A 140 21.49 9.51 13.81
N TYR A 141 21.93 9.50 12.55
CA TYR A 141 21.03 9.41 11.41
C TYR A 141 20.80 7.96 10.99
N CYS A 142 19.57 7.48 11.14
CA CYS A 142 19.18 6.09 10.96
C CYS A 142 18.24 5.89 9.78
N ARG A 143 18.34 4.71 9.13
CA ARG A 143 17.60 4.35 7.92
C ARG A 143 17.29 2.86 7.88
N ILE A 144 16.14 2.47 7.35
CA ILE A 144 15.89 1.05 7.02
C ILE A 144 16.57 0.70 5.69
N LEU A 145 17.56 -0.20 5.73
CA LEU A 145 18.36 -0.61 4.56
C LEU A 145 18.35 -2.12 4.36
N ALA A 146 18.33 -2.55 3.09
CA ALA A 146 18.53 -3.93 2.70
C ALA A 146 19.99 -4.34 2.90
N ASN A 147 20.24 -5.47 3.54
CA ASN A 147 21.55 -6.07 3.65
C ASN A 147 21.84 -7.00 2.45
N PRO A 148 23.11 -7.35 2.20
CA PRO A 148 23.49 -8.27 1.14
C PRO A 148 22.82 -9.66 1.24
N ASP A 149 22.39 -10.06 2.44
CA ASP A 149 21.66 -11.31 2.71
C ASP A 149 20.14 -11.19 2.44
N SER A 150 19.69 -10.08 1.85
CA SER A 150 18.27 -9.74 1.63
C SER A 150 17.44 -9.54 2.92
N SER A 151 18.08 -9.45 4.09
CA SER A 151 17.43 -8.98 5.31
C SER A 151 17.32 -7.45 5.33
N TRP A 152 16.38 -6.90 6.08
CA TRP A 152 16.27 -5.46 6.29
C TRP A 152 16.65 -5.10 7.72
N GLN A 153 17.53 -4.11 7.88
CA GLN A 153 18.01 -3.67 9.18
C GLN A 153 18.00 -2.15 9.28
N PRO A 154 17.77 -1.61 10.50
CA PRO A 154 17.96 -0.20 10.78
C PRO A 154 19.47 0.10 10.88
N MET A 155 20.02 0.76 9.87
CA MET A 155 21.42 1.15 9.81
C MET A 155 21.55 2.64 10.10
N CYS A 156 22.45 3.00 11.01
CA CYS A 156 22.68 4.35 11.47
C CYS A 156 24.09 4.83 11.18
N VAL A 157 24.21 6.09 10.82
CA VAL A 157 25.47 6.79 10.69
C VAL A 157 25.65 7.68 11.90
N LYS A 158 26.70 7.42 12.68
CA LYS A 158 26.89 8.10 13.96
C LYS A 158 27.30 9.54 13.79
N SER A 159 26.77 10.43 14.61
CA SER A 159 27.19 11.82 14.71
C SER A 159 28.50 11.92 15.49
N THR A 160 29.48 12.63 14.93
CA THR A 160 30.77 12.92 15.58
C THR A 160 30.88 14.43 15.82
N ASP A 161 31.99 14.89 16.41
CA ASP A 161 32.22 16.32 16.66
C ASP A 161 32.30 17.18 15.37
N THR A 162 32.60 16.56 14.22
CA THR A 162 32.87 17.30 12.97
C THR A 162 31.91 16.97 11.82
N GLY A 163 31.08 15.93 11.97
CA GLY A 163 30.19 15.44 10.93
C GLY A 163 29.71 14.02 11.23
N PHE A 164 29.17 13.34 10.23
CA PHE A 164 28.77 11.94 10.39
C PHE A 164 29.94 10.99 10.11
N ASP A 165 30.00 9.89 10.87
CA ASP A 165 30.96 8.81 10.66
C ASP A 165 30.77 8.20 9.25
N SER A 166 31.82 7.58 8.72
CA SER A 166 31.75 6.80 7.49
C SER A 166 31.22 5.39 7.70
N LYS A 167 31.28 4.89 8.95
CA LYS A 167 30.84 3.54 9.30
C LYS A 167 29.41 3.54 9.79
N GLU A 168 28.62 2.64 9.21
CA GLU A 168 27.24 2.39 9.66
C GLU A 168 27.23 1.38 10.82
N VAL A 169 26.31 1.57 11.77
CA VAL A 169 26.06 0.70 12.93
C VAL A 169 24.59 0.31 12.93
N VAL A 170 24.27 -0.90 13.36
CA VAL A 170 22.89 -1.37 13.47
C VAL A 170 22.25 -0.78 14.74
N ASP A 171 21.05 -0.21 14.63
CA ASP A 171 20.22 0.13 15.78
C ASP A 171 19.60 -1.14 16.37
N SER A 172 19.98 -1.48 17.59
CA SER A 172 19.46 -2.66 18.30
C SER A 172 18.08 -2.45 18.89
N ASP A 173 17.62 -1.20 19.05
CA ASP A 173 16.36 -0.85 19.69
C ASP A 173 15.66 0.31 18.97
N PRO A 174 15.30 0.14 17.67
CA PRO A 174 14.69 1.21 16.90
C PRO A 174 13.31 1.57 17.47
N PRO A 175 12.80 2.79 17.22
CA PRO A 175 11.47 3.21 17.67
C PRO A 175 10.36 2.24 17.24
N ALA A 176 9.29 2.10 18.03
CA ALA A 176 8.22 1.14 17.76
C ALA A 176 7.62 1.24 16.33
N GLN A 177 7.47 2.47 15.81
CA GLN A 177 7.00 2.69 14.43
C GLN A 177 7.97 2.12 13.38
N ILE A 178 9.28 2.25 13.61
CA ILE A 178 10.34 1.68 12.76
C ILE A 178 10.36 0.16 12.88
N GLN A 179 10.15 -0.40 14.08
CA GLN A 179 10.01 -1.85 14.26
C GLN A 179 8.86 -2.40 13.41
N THR A 180 7.69 -1.75 13.44
CA THR A 180 6.56 -2.14 12.59
C THR A 180 6.92 -2.04 11.10
N LEU A 181 7.56 -0.96 10.66
CA LEU A 181 7.99 -0.80 9.27
C LEU A 181 9.01 -1.87 8.84
N LEU A 182 9.96 -2.25 9.69
CA LEU A 182 10.90 -3.33 9.44
C LEU A 182 10.17 -4.65 9.14
N THR A 183 9.10 -4.96 9.87
CA THR A 183 8.27 -6.15 9.55
C THR A 183 7.63 -6.06 8.18
N PHE A 184 7.28 -4.85 7.73
CA PHE A 184 6.67 -4.62 6.41
C PHE A 184 7.64 -4.78 5.26
N TYR A 185 8.92 -4.43 5.46
CA TYR A 185 9.97 -4.66 4.47
C TYR A 185 10.32 -6.14 4.31
N GLN A 186 10.22 -6.92 5.39
CA GLN A 186 10.62 -8.31 5.39
C GLN A 186 9.80 -9.15 4.38
N GLY A 187 10.48 -9.66 3.35
CA GLY A 187 9.86 -10.48 2.30
C GLY A 187 8.98 -9.71 1.30
N CYS A 188 8.99 -8.37 1.36
CA CYS A 188 8.30 -7.51 0.41
C CYS A 188 9.10 -7.43 -0.90
N VAL A 189 8.41 -7.58 -2.03
CA VAL A 189 9.04 -7.49 -3.36
C VAL A 189 8.65 -6.26 -4.14
N VAL A 190 7.48 -5.70 -3.86
CA VAL A 190 6.99 -4.45 -4.46
C VAL A 190 6.26 -3.70 -3.37
N TRP A 191 6.57 -2.43 -3.21
CA TRP A 191 5.87 -1.55 -2.29
C TRP A 191 5.71 -0.15 -2.87
N LEU A 192 4.50 0.13 -3.34
CA LEU A 192 4.07 1.44 -3.81
C LEU A 192 3.23 2.11 -2.72
N ARG A 193 3.79 3.11 -2.05
CA ARG A 193 3.13 3.78 -0.91
C ARG A 193 2.00 4.70 -1.35
N PHE A 194 2.16 5.39 -2.47
CA PHE A 194 1.22 6.42 -2.93
C PHE A 194 0.98 7.51 -1.89
N MET A 195 2.07 8.01 -1.28
CA MET A 195 2.03 9.07 -0.28
C MET A 195 2.77 10.32 -0.72
N SER A 196 4.00 10.15 -1.21
CA SER A 196 4.86 11.26 -1.64
C SER A 196 5.40 11.06 -3.06
N ASP A 197 5.34 9.85 -3.59
CA ASP A 197 5.69 9.54 -4.97
C ASP A 197 4.97 8.26 -5.45
N MET A 198 5.23 7.91 -6.71
CA MET A 198 4.75 6.69 -7.36
C MET A 198 5.87 5.65 -7.54
N LYS A 199 6.99 5.77 -6.80
CA LYS A 199 8.14 4.87 -6.96
C LYS A 199 7.98 3.64 -6.09
N ASP A 200 8.65 2.56 -6.49
CA ASP A 200 8.78 1.36 -5.66
C ASP A 200 9.81 1.59 -4.56
N THR A 201 9.36 1.44 -3.31
CA THR A 201 10.19 1.58 -2.11
C THR A 201 11.28 0.50 -2.06
N ILE A 202 11.03 -0.68 -2.64
CA ILE A 202 11.99 -1.78 -2.68
C ILE A 202 12.98 -1.61 -3.85
N GLY A 203 12.56 -0.97 -4.94
CA GLY A 203 13.38 -0.69 -6.12
C GLY A 203 13.47 -1.82 -7.14
N ASN A 204 12.52 -2.77 -7.13
CA ASN A 204 12.51 -3.91 -8.07
C ASN A 204 11.72 -3.62 -9.35
N ILE A 205 10.80 -2.66 -9.33
CA ILE A 205 9.96 -2.32 -10.48
C ILE A 205 10.06 -0.86 -10.88
N ASN A 206 9.77 -0.61 -12.16
CA ASN A 206 9.53 0.70 -12.73
C ASN A 206 8.02 0.92 -12.91
N VAL A 207 7.57 2.14 -12.64
CA VAL A 207 6.18 2.55 -12.80
C VAL A 207 6.06 3.54 -13.95
N GLN A 208 5.17 3.25 -14.88
CA GLN A 208 4.80 4.13 -15.99
C GLN A 208 3.40 4.67 -15.78
N THR A 209 3.26 5.98 -15.99
CA THR A 209 2.02 6.71 -15.75
C THR A 209 1.27 6.93 -17.06
N ALA A 210 -0.06 6.89 -17.01
CA ALA A 210 -0.93 7.24 -18.13
C ALA A 210 -1.96 8.30 -17.70
N GLY A 211 -2.41 9.13 -18.65
CA GLY A 211 -3.44 10.14 -18.41
C GLY A 211 -2.99 11.31 -17.52
N SER A 212 -1.70 11.64 -17.51
CA SER A 212 -1.12 12.71 -16.69
C SER A 212 -1.49 12.59 -15.21
N ILE A 213 -1.51 11.36 -14.69
CA ILE A 213 -1.69 11.11 -13.27
C ILE A 213 -0.50 11.68 -12.50
N VAL A 214 -0.79 12.42 -11.42
CA VAL A 214 0.18 13.13 -10.58
C VAL A 214 -0.15 12.82 -9.14
N ILE A 215 0.89 12.76 -8.30
CA ILE A 215 0.78 12.72 -6.86
C ILE A 215 1.40 13.99 -6.28
N ASP A 216 0.86 14.45 -5.17
CA ASP A 216 1.38 15.59 -4.44
C ASP A 216 2.69 15.20 -3.72
N GLU A 217 3.83 15.60 -4.27
CA GLU A 217 5.17 15.32 -3.70
C GLU A 217 5.59 16.33 -2.62
N THR A 218 4.65 17.10 -2.05
CA THR A 218 4.93 18.04 -0.96
C THR A 218 5.47 17.33 0.30
N PRO A 219 6.20 18.06 1.18
CA PRO A 219 6.95 17.46 2.28
C PRO A 219 6.15 16.54 3.18
N ARG A 220 6.84 15.51 3.68
CA ARG A 220 6.39 14.43 4.59
C ARG A 220 5.21 14.87 5.45
N ARG A 221 4.00 14.71 4.90
CA ARG A 221 2.77 14.85 5.66
C ARG A 221 2.67 13.61 6.54
N ASP A 222 2.11 13.71 7.73
CA ASP A 222 1.79 12.49 8.46
C ASP A 222 0.63 11.72 7.82
N THR A 223 -0.15 12.42 6.99
CA THR A 223 -1.38 11.97 6.38
C THR A 223 -1.36 12.09 4.85
N THR A 224 -2.13 11.24 4.16
CA THR A 224 -2.22 11.20 2.69
C THR A 224 -3.63 10.85 2.22
N ASP A 225 -3.99 11.36 1.05
CA ASP A 225 -5.23 11.02 0.33
C ASP A 225 -5.01 9.87 -0.68
N GLY A 226 -3.79 9.33 -0.77
CA GLY A 226 -3.44 8.29 -1.72
C GLY A 226 -3.28 8.81 -3.16
N LEU A 227 -3.15 7.89 -4.10
CA LEU A 227 -3.10 8.17 -5.53
C LEU A 227 -4.51 8.14 -6.13
N TYR A 228 -4.92 9.26 -6.73
CA TYR A 228 -6.24 9.42 -7.34
C TYR A 228 -6.28 8.96 -8.81
N PHE A 229 -7.35 8.25 -9.18
CA PHE A 229 -7.65 7.78 -10.53
C PHE A 229 -9.00 8.35 -10.99
N ASN A 230 -9.01 9.02 -12.14
CA ASN A 230 -10.19 9.70 -12.69
C ASN A 230 -11.22 8.80 -13.38
N GLY A 231 -10.99 7.49 -13.51
CA GLY A 231 -11.91 6.57 -14.20
C GLY A 231 -12.02 6.74 -15.72
N SER A 232 -11.22 7.60 -16.34
CA SER A 232 -11.37 7.97 -17.76
C SER A 232 -10.17 7.59 -18.63
N ASN A 233 -8.97 7.99 -18.20
CA ASN A 233 -7.73 7.72 -18.95
C ASN A 233 -6.50 7.47 -18.05
N GLN A 234 -6.66 7.53 -16.74
CA GLN A 234 -5.57 7.36 -15.78
C GLN A 234 -5.43 5.90 -15.35
N PHE A 235 -4.20 5.41 -15.42
CA PHE A 235 -3.78 4.10 -14.90
C PHE A 235 -2.27 4.08 -14.73
N LEU A 236 -1.78 3.12 -13.97
CA LEU A 236 -0.34 2.82 -13.89
C LEU A 236 -0.05 1.51 -14.60
N ARG A 237 1.13 1.42 -15.23
CA ARG A 237 1.70 0.17 -15.70
C ARG A 237 2.98 -0.11 -14.93
N ILE A 238 3.14 -1.33 -14.46
CA ILE A 238 4.33 -1.76 -13.73
C ILE A 238 5.13 -2.77 -14.55
N SER A 239 6.46 -2.68 -14.47
CA SER A 239 7.39 -3.58 -15.18
C SER A 239 8.72 -3.64 -14.46
N ASP A 240 9.38 -4.79 -14.45
CA ASP A 240 10.75 -4.93 -13.91
C ASP A 240 11.83 -4.89 -15.00
N GLN A 241 11.43 -4.93 -16.27
CA GLN A 241 12.33 -4.90 -17.42
C GLN A 241 12.02 -3.73 -18.37
N PRO A 242 13.02 -3.27 -19.16
CA PRO A 242 12.83 -2.22 -20.16
C PRO A 242 11.83 -2.58 -21.28
N ASP A 243 11.60 -3.87 -21.51
CA ASP A 243 10.62 -4.39 -22.48
C ASP A 243 9.17 -4.35 -21.97
N LEU A 244 8.95 -3.76 -20.79
CA LEU A 244 7.66 -3.62 -20.12
C LEU A 244 7.08 -4.96 -19.61
N SER A 245 7.91 -5.99 -19.48
CA SER A 245 7.54 -7.23 -18.82
C SER A 245 7.74 -7.14 -17.30
N LEU A 246 7.05 -8.02 -16.58
CA LEU A 246 7.14 -8.22 -15.14
C LEU A 246 7.33 -9.72 -14.90
N GLY A 247 8.40 -10.12 -14.20
CA GLY A 247 8.66 -11.53 -13.90
C GLY A 247 10.12 -11.92 -13.72
N PHE A 248 11.05 -11.04 -14.07
CA PHE A 248 12.48 -11.30 -13.95
C PHE A 248 13.01 -11.04 -12.53
N HIS A 249 12.80 -9.82 -12.02
CA HIS A 249 13.13 -9.46 -10.63
C HIS A 249 12.00 -9.80 -9.67
N VAL A 250 10.75 -9.70 -10.13
CA VAL A 250 9.56 -10.03 -9.35
C VAL A 250 8.88 -11.27 -9.92
N PRO A 251 9.28 -12.49 -9.53
CA PRO A 251 8.66 -13.71 -10.03
C PRO A 251 7.23 -13.83 -9.49
N LEU A 252 6.24 -13.51 -10.34
CA LEU A 252 4.82 -13.51 -9.98
C LEU A 252 4.32 -14.87 -9.46
N ARG A 253 4.90 -15.97 -9.96
CA ARG A 253 4.61 -17.33 -9.47
C ARG A 253 4.95 -17.52 -7.99
N ALA A 254 5.91 -16.77 -7.46
CA ALA A 254 6.31 -16.83 -6.06
C ALA A 254 5.53 -15.84 -5.18
N VAL A 255 4.71 -14.95 -5.75
CA VAL A 255 3.93 -13.99 -4.98
C VAL A 255 2.79 -14.71 -4.27
N ARG A 256 2.77 -14.58 -2.95
CA ARG A 256 1.81 -15.24 -2.06
C ARG A 256 0.83 -14.28 -1.42
N VAL A 257 1.15 -12.98 -1.40
CA VAL A 257 0.31 -11.96 -0.79
C VAL A 257 0.20 -10.73 -1.67
N PHE A 258 -1.03 -10.25 -1.84
CA PHE A 258 -1.35 -8.92 -2.36
C PHE A 258 -2.05 -8.13 -1.26
N MET A 259 -1.63 -6.89 -1.05
CA MET A 259 -2.21 -6.00 -0.04
C MET A 259 -2.33 -4.59 -0.61
N LEU A 260 -3.45 -3.93 -0.37
CA LEU A 260 -3.65 -2.54 -0.75
C LEU A 260 -4.83 -1.91 -0.03
N TRP A 261 -4.85 -0.58 -0.03
CA TRP A 261 -6.01 0.23 0.29
C TRP A 261 -6.65 0.76 -0.97
N ALA A 262 -7.98 0.70 -1.01
CA ALA A 262 -8.76 1.27 -2.11
C ALA A 262 -9.95 2.04 -1.55
N LYS A 263 -10.28 3.15 -2.22
CA LYS A 263 -11.50 3.93 -2.01
C LYS A 263 -12.14 4.13 -3.36
N PHE A 264 -13.37 3.69 -3.54
CA PHE A 264 -14.12 3.92 -4.77
C PHE A 264 -14.94 5.19 -4.64
N ASP A 265 -14.74 6.16 -5.53
CA ASP A 265 -15.61 7.33 -5.60
C ASP A 265 -16.84 7.04 -6.47
N LYS A 266 -16.68 6.17 -7.46
CA LYS A 266 -17.75 5.65 -8.30
C LYS A 266 -17.47 4.20 -8.69
N PHE A 267 -18.49 3.36 -8.63
CA PHE A 267 -18.39 2.01 -9.19
C PHE A 267 -18.55 2.05 -10.72
N THR A 268 -17.42 1.94 -11.41
CA THR A 268 -17.36 1.77 -12.87
C THR A 268 -17.46 0.29 -13.23
N ASN A 269 -17.90 -0.02 -14.45
CA ASN A 269 -18.23 -1.39 -14.85
C ASN A 269 -17.00 -2.32 -14.78
N ASN A 270 -17.05 -3.34 -13.92
CA ASN A 270 -15.97 -4.32 -13.71
C ASN A 270 -14.61 -3.66 -13.43
N ALA A 271 -14.61 -2.56 -12.68
CA ALA A 271 -13.39 -1.84 -12.36
C ALA A 271 -12.36 -2.76 -11.68
N LYS A 272 -11.11 -2.72 -12.18
CA LYS A 272 -10.01 -3.51 -11.62
C LYS A 272 -9.03 -2.61 -10.88
N LEU A 273 -8.72 -3.00 -9.65
CA LEU A 273 -7.70 -2.35 -8.83
C LEU A 273 -6.32 -2.71 -9.38
N PHE A 274 -6.09 -3.99 -9.66
CA PHE A 274 -4.94 -4.43 -10.44
C PHE A 274 -5.32 -5.59 -11.37
N ASP A 275 -4.63 -5.68 -12.51
CA ASP A 275 -4.76 -6.78 -13.48
C ASP A 275 -3.38 -7.05 -14.10
N PHE A 276 -2.78 -8.17 -13.73
CA PHE A 276 -1.48 -8.62 -14.23
C PHE A 276 -1.70 -9.82 -15.15
N GLY A 277 -1.25 -9.74 -16.40
CA GLY A 277 -1.40 -10.84 -17.35
C GLY A 277 -0.73 -10.59 -18.70
N ASN A 278 -1.08 -11.40 -19.70
CA ASN A 278 -0.55 -11.31 -21.06
C ASN A 278 -1.61 -10.84 -22.08
N GLY A 279 -2.79 -10.47 -21.62
CA GLY A 279 -3.89 -9.98 -22.44
C GLY A 279 -5.23 -10.42 -21.87
N LYS A 280 -6.29 -10.34 -22.67
CA LYS A 280 -7.62 -10.78 -22.26
C LYS A 280 -7.63 -12.28 -21.98
N ALA A 281 -7.96 -12.66 -20.74
CA ALA A 281 -8.06 -14.05 -20.32
C ALA A 281 -6.82 -14.87 -20.74
N MET A 282 -5.62 -14.29 -20.60
CA MET A 282 -4.35 -14.94 -20.85
C MET A 282 -3.45 -14.70 -19.64
N ASP A 283 -3.35 -15.74 -18.81
CA ASP A 283 -2.48 -15.76 -17.62
C ASP A 283 -2.75 -14.63 -16.61
N ASN A 284 -4.01 -14.19 -16.52
CA ASN A 284 -4.37 -13.04 -15.68
C ASN A 284 -4.50 -13.39 -14.21
N VAL A 285 -3.98 -12.53 -13.35
CA VAL A 285 -4.32 -12.43 -11.94
C VAL A 285 -4.79 -11.02 -11.66
N PHE A 286 -6.01 -10.89 -11.16
CA PHE A 286 -6.60 -9.58 -10.95
C PHE A 286 -7.49 -9.53 -9.71
N LEU A 287 -7.62 -8.32 -9.19
CA LEU A 287 -8.54 -7.94 -8.14
C LEU A 287 -9.39 -6.76 -8.62
N GLY A 288 -10.70 -6.86 -8.43
CA GLY A 288 -11.63 -5.80 -8.84
C GLY A 288 -13.02 -6.00 -8.27
N ILE A 289 -13.97 -5.23 -8.78
CA ILE A 289 -15.38 -5.33 -8.43
C ILE A 289 -16.18 -6.01 -9.54
N LEU A 290 -17.36 -6.52 -9.20
CA LEU A 290 -18.32 -7.04 -10.17
C LEU A 290 -19.29 -5.94 -10.63
N GLY A 291 -19.43 -5.75 -11.95
CA GLY A 291 -20.40 -4.82 -12.53
C GLY A 291 -20.18 -3.37 -12.07
N LYS A 292 -21.27 -2.60 -11.96
CA LYS A 292 -21.28 -1.20 -11.49
C LYS A 292 -21.69 -1.09 -10.00
N GLY A 293 -21.36 -2.10 -9.20
CA GLY A 293 -21.79 -2.21 -7.80
C GLY A 293 -23.01 -3.10 -7.59
N ASP A 294 -23.27 -3.44 -6.33
CA ASP A 294 -24.39 -4.31 -5.94
C ASP A 294 -25.70 -3.51 -5.98
N PRO A 295 -26.79 -4.06 -6.53
CA PRO A 295 -28.07 -3.36 -6.55
C PRO A 295 -28.55 -3.08 -5.12
N PRO A 296 -29.13 -1.89 -4.84
CA PRO A 296 -29.64 -1.58 -3.51
C PRO A 296 -30.69 -2.60 -3.08
N ALA A 297 -30.78 -2.90 -1.78
CA ALA A 297 -31.70 -3.91 -1.24
C ALA A 297 -33.18 -3.68 -1.64
N SER A 298 -33.57 -2.43 -1.91
CA SER A 298 -34.89 -2.06 -2.45
C SER A 298 -35.08 -2.48 -3.91
N ALA A 299 -34.03 -2.50 -4.71
CA ALA A 299 -34.04 -3.03 -6.07
C ALA A 299 -34.01 -4.57 -6.11
N SER A 300 -33.58 -5.26 -5.03
CA SER A 300 -33.76 -6.71 -4.90
C SER A 300 -35.18 -7.14 -4.50
N ALA A 301 -36.04 -6.19 -4.11
CA ALA A 301 -37.47 -6.43 -3.92
C ALA A 301 -38.28 -6.22 -5.22
N SER A 302 -37.81 -5.34 -6.12
CA SER A 302 -38.44 -5.07 -7.42
C SER A 302 -37.78 -5.79 -8.60
N ALA A 303 -36.54 -6.23 -8.46
CA ALA A 303 -36.06 -7.38 -9.19
C ALA A 303 -36.76 -8.56 -8.54
N SER A 304 -37.90 -8.95 -9.11
CA SER A 304 -38.34 -10.33 -9.00
C SER A 304 -37.13 -11.19 -9.34
N LEU A 305 -36.41 -11.67 -8.33
CA LEU A 305 -35.82 -12.99 -8.33
C LEU A 305 -36.82 -13.82 -9.13
N ARG A 306 -36.41 -14.37 -10.28
CA ARG A 306 -37.20 -15.41 -10.92
C ARG A 306 -37.66 -16.28 -9.77
N GLN A 307 -38.96 -16.32 -9.55
CA GLN A 307 -39.56 -17.15 -8.54
C GLN A 307 -38.89 -18.50 -8.74
N ARG A 308 -38.08 -18.92 -7.75
CA ARG A 308 -37.47 -20.24 -7.79
C ARG A 308 -38.66 -21.17 -7.98
N ILE A 309 -38.75 -21.80 -9.15
CA ILE A 309 -39.76 -22.82 -9.45
C ILE A 309 -39.50 -24.07 -8.58
N CYS A 310 -38.46 -24.08 -7.74
CA CYS A 310 -38.13 -25.17 -6.85
C CYS A 310 -37.90 -24.60 -5.45
N GLY A 311 -38.82 -24.93 -4.54
CA GLY A 311 -38.61 -24.82 -3.10
C GLY A 311 -37.47 -25.75 -2.63
N ASP A 312 -37.09 -25.57 -1.38
CA ASP A 312 -36.13 -26.41 -0.70
C ASP A 312 -36.66 -27.85 -0.60
N GLU A 313 -36.03 -28.78 -1.33
CA GLU A 313 -35.72 -30.18 -0.95
C GLU A 313 -35.38 -31.03 -2.19
N SER A 314 -34.26 -31.76 -2.10
CA SER A 314 -33.89 -32.97 -2.86
C SER A 314 -33.72 -32.90 -4.40
N THR A 315 -32.56 -33.36 -4.88
CA THR A 315 -32.29 -33.64 -6.32
C THR A 315 -32.86 -34.98 -6.80
N VAL A 316 -33.74 -35.63 -6.03
CA VAL A 316 -34.42 -36.86 -6.41
C VAL A 316 -35.88 -36.54 -6.71
N PRO A 317 -36.40 -36.83 -7.93
CA PRO A 317 -37.80 -36.60 -8.24
C PRO A 317 -38.69 -37.49 -7.36
N THR A 318 -39.39 -36.89 -6.41
CA THR A 318 -40.44 -37.56 -5.63
C THR A 318 -41.79 -37.29 -6.27
N GLY A 319 -42.11 -38.10 -7.29
CA GLY A 319 -43.41 -38.15 -7.94
C GLY A 319 -43.41 -39.27 -8.97
N ASN A 320 -44.50 -40.05 -9.05
CA ASN A 320 -44.58 -41.20 -9.95
C ASN A 320 -44.43 -40.75 -11.41
N SER A 321 -43.22 -40.91 -11.95
CA SER A 321 -42.93 -40.81 -13.37
C SER A 321 -43.41 -42.09 -14.05
N GLY A 322 -44.66 -42.05 -14.51
CA GLY A 322 -45.26 -43.00 -15.44
C GLY A 322 -46.29 -42.26 -16.29
N ALA A 323 -46.57 -42.74 -17.50
CA ALA A 323 -47.66 -42.21 -18.32
C ALA A 323 -48.96 -42.24 -17.49
N GLN A 324 -49.56 -41.07 -17.27
CA GLN A 324 -50.84 -41.00 -16.55
C GLN A 324 -51.93 -41.58 -17.43
N PHE A 325 -52.80 -42.41 -16.84
CA PHE A 325 -54.00 -42.90 -17.51
C PHE A 325 -54.90 -41.70 -17.82
N VAL A 326 -55.03 -41.39 -19.11
CA VAL A 326 -56.04 -40.45 -19.61
C VAL A 326 -57.32 -41.25 -19.82
N ALA A 327 -58.46 -40.76 -19.34
CA ALA A 327 -59.75 -41.38 -19.64
C ALA A 327 -59.95 -41.39 -21.17
N GLU A 328 -60.39 -42.51 -21.74
CA GLU A 328 -60.76 -42.56 -23.16
C GLU A 328 -61.95 -41.64 -23.39
N MET A 329 -61.70 -40.53 -24.08
CA MET A 329 -62.72 -39.58 -24.48
C MET A 329 -62.94 -39.71 -25.99
N THR A 330 -64.19 -39.64 -26.44
CA THR A 330 -64.46 -39.66 -27.87
C THR A 330 -63.99 -38.35 -28.51
N PRO A 331 -63.61 -38.37 -29.81
CA PRO A 331 -63.17 -37.16 -30.51
C PRO A 331 -64.17 -36.01 -30.48
N GLN A 332 -65.48 -36.30 -30.38
CA GLN A 332 -66.52 -35.26 -30.28
C GLN A 332 -66.46 -34.50 -28.95
N VAL A 333 -66.31 -35.21 -27.83
CA VAL A 333 -66.28 -34.60 -26.48
C VAL A 333 -65.00 -33.78 -26.29
N LEU A 334 -63.88 -34.21 -26.89
CA LEU A 334 -62.63 -33.47 -26.89
C LEU A 334 -62.74 -32.14 -27.67
N MET A 335 -63.47 -32.12 -28.79
CA MET A 335 -63.71 -30.88 -29.55
C MET A 335 -64.62 -29.90 -28.80
N GLU A 336 -65.62 -30.36 -28.07
CA GLU A 336 -66.52 -29.48 -27.30
C GLU A 336 -65.87 -28.88 -26.04
N THR A 337 -64.94 -29.60 -25.42
CA THR A 337 -64.32 -29.20 -24.12
C THR A 337 -62.97 -28.52 -24.27
N SER A 338 -62.37 -28.54 -25.46
CA SER A 338 -61.10 -27.87 -25.76
C SER A 338 -61.32 -26.49 -26.40
N ALA A 339 -60.24 -25.73 -26.53
CA ALA A 339 -60.22 -24.45 -27.25
C ALA A 339 -60.55 -24.56 -28.77
N ALA A 340 -60.86 -25.77 -29.26
CA ALA A 340 -61.26 -26.07 -30.64
C ALA A 340 -62.78 -26.19 -30.83
N ASN A 341 -63.60 -25.83 -29.83
CA ASN A 341 -65.05 -25.87 -29.94
C ASN A 341 -65.56 -24.85 -30.97
N VAL A 342 -66.09 -25.35 -32.08
CA VAL A 342 -66.55 -24.54 -33.22
C VAL A 342 -67.88 -23.83 -32.94
N ASN A 343 -68.61 -24.22 -31.88
CA ASN A 343 -69.93 -23.69 -31.54
C ASN A 343 -69.87 -22.45 -30.63
N GLU A 344 -68.75 -22.20 -29.93
CA GLU A 344 -68.50 -20.99 -29.14
C GLU A 344 -67.33 -20.19 -29.73
N PHE A 345 -67.49 -19.72 -30.98
CA PHE A 345 -66.50 -18.85 -31.60
C PHE A 345 -66.67 -17.40 -31.10
N VAL A 346 -65.97 -17.04 -30.03
CA VAL A 346 -65.76 -15.64 -29.63
C VAL A 346 -64.27 -15.33 -29.79
N CYS A 347 -63.93 -14.55 -30.81
CA CYS A 347 -62.58 -13.99 -30.94
C CYS A 347 -62.30 -13.03 -29.78
N LEU A 348 -61.63 -13.50 -28.74
CA LEU A 348 -60.97 -12.65 -27.76
C LEU A 348 -59.46 -12.66 -28.01
N ASN A 349 -59.00 -11.53 -28.54
CA ASN A 349 -57.63 -10.99 -28.61
C ASN A 349 -56.79 -11.24 -29.88
N PRO A 350 -55.96 -10.23 -30.25
CA PRO A 350 -55.41 -10.08 -31.60
C PRO A 350 -54.30 -11.08 -31.90
N GLU A 351 -54.23 -11.51 -33.16
CA GLU A 351 -53.12 -12.29 -33.71
C GLU A 351 -51.76 -11.70 -33.30
N LEU A 352 -51.01 -12.45 -32.49
CA LEU A 352 -49.59 -12.22 -32.27
C LEU A 352 -48.85 -12.55 -33.56
N ARG A 353 -48.64 -11.54 -34.41
CA ARG A 353 -47.78 -11.68 -35.59
C ARG A 353 -46.32 -11.71 -35.12
N PRO A 354 -45.54 -12.78 -35.37
CA PRO A 354 -44.15 -12.90 -34.91
C PRO A 354 -43.24 -11.76 -35.41
N ARG A 355 -43.61 -11.13 -36.54
CA ARG A 355 -42.93 -9.96 -37.11
C ARG A 355 -43.15 -8.64 -36.37
N LYS A 356 -44.10 -8.59 -35.43
CA LYS A 356 -44.45 -7.41 -34.61
C LYS A 356 -44.17 -7.63 -33.11
N LEU A 357 -43.53 -8.74 -32.75
CA LEU A 357 -42.98 -8.89 -31.40
C LEU A 357 -41.79 -7.96 -31.28
N SER A 358 -41.78 -7.10 -30.26
CA SER A 358 -40.57 -6.39 -29.85
C SER A 358 -39.47 -7.44 -29.66
N PRO A 359 -38.25 -7.24 -30.20
CA PRO A 359 -37.18 -8.19 -29.96
C PRO A 359 -37.04 -8.39 -28.46
N SER A 360 -37.02 -9.65 -28.01
CA SER A 360 -36.57 -9.97 -26.67
C SER A 360 -35.09 -9.69 -26.62
N PHE A 361 -34.72 -8.42 -26.52
CA PHE A 361 -33.41 -8.09 -26.01
C PHE A 361 -33.33 -8.77 -24.64
N PRO A 362 -32.23 -9.45 -24.28
CA PRO A 362 -31.92 -9.56 -22.86
C PRO A 362 -32.09 -8.16 -22.29
N PRO A 363 -32.58 -7.97 -21.06
CA PRO A 363 -32.55 -6.63 -20.50
C PRO A 363 -31.08 -6.19 -20.50
N THR A 364 -30.71 -5.41 -21.52
CA THR A 364 -29.77 -4.31 -21.44
C THR A 364 -30.48 -3.22 -20.64
N GLY A 365 -31.07 -3.60 -19.50
CA GLY A 365 -31.12 -2.69 -18.40
C GLY A 365 -29.67 -2.58 -18.03
N ASP A 366 -29.07 -1.42 -18.28
CA ASP A 366 -28.35 -0.80 -17.19
C ASP A 366 -29.22 -1.05 -15.95
N ILE A 367 -28.86 -2.06 -15.15
CA ILE A 367 -29.33 -2.09 -13.77
C ILE A 367 -28.96 -0.70 -13.32
N ASN A 368 -29.95 0.12 -13.04
CA ASN A 368 -29.73 1.49 -12.63
C ASN A 368 -29.06 1.37 -11.25
N THR A 369 -27.74 1.23 -11.27
CA THR A 369 -26.85 1.22 -10.11
C THR A 369 -26.59 2.64 -9.64
N ASP A 370 -27.32 3.63 -10.18
CA ASP A 370 -27.51 4.96 -9.61
C ASP A 370 -28.15 4.80 -8.21
N GLY A 371 -27.29 4.50 -7.23
CA GLY A 371 -27.67 4.17 -5.85
C GLY A 371 -26.99 2.95 -5.24
N ALA A 372 -26.08 2.26 -5.93
CA ALA A 372 -25.29 1.17 -5.36
C ALA A 372 -24.35 1.71 -4.27
N THR A 373 -24.58 1.32 -3.01
CA THR A 373 -23.78 1.77 -1.85
C THR A 373 -22.61 0.83 -1.54
N ARG A 374 -22.65 -0.40 -2.06
CA ARG A 374 -21.62 -1.42 -1.86
C ARG A 374 -21.35 -2.18 -3.15
N ALA A 375 -20.20 -2.81 -3.27
CA ALA A 375 -19.83 -3.66 -4.39
C ALA A 375 -19.24 -5.00 -3.93
N THR A 376 -19.55 -6.04 -4.70
CA THR A 376 -18.95 -7.37 -4.55
C THR A 376 -17.52 -7.37 -5.07
N LEU A 377 -16.57 -7.74 -4.20
CA LEU A 377 -15.17 -7.91 -4.54
C LEU A 377 -14.94 -9.25 -5.24
N ILE A 378 -14.11 -9.25 -6.28
CA ILE A 378 -13.72 -10.42 -7.06
C ILE A 378 -12.20 -10.51 -7.16
N TYR A 379 -11.70 -11.71 -6.86
CA TYR A 379 -10.33 -12.12 -7.16
C TYR A 379 -10.34 -13.33 -8.08
N GLU A 380 -9.59 -13.28 -9.18
CA GLU A 380 -9.53 -14.37 -10.15
C GLU A 380 -8.10 -14.67 -10.59
N ILE A 381 -7.88 -15.95 -10.89
CA ILE A 381 -6.64 -16.45 -11.48
C ILE A 381 -6.99 -17.24 -12.74
N TRP A 382 -6.33 -16.87 -13.82
CA TRP A 382 -6.41 -17.46 -15.14
C TRP A 382 -5.05 -18.05 -15.50
N ASP A 383 -5.09 -19.18 -16.18
CA ASP A 383 -3.91 -19.86 -16.70
C ASP A 383 -4.21 -20.21 -18.16
N LYS A 384 -3.41 -19.65 -19.06
CA LYS A 384 -3.77 -19.50 -20.47
C LYS A 384 -5.17 -18.89 -20.54
N GLN A 385 -6.11 -19.56 -21.20
CA GLN A 385 -7.50 -19.13 -21.36
C GLN A 385 -8.49 -19.77 -20.36
N ALA A 386 -8.00 -20.57 -19.43
CA ALA A 386 -8.85 -21.24 -18.46
C ALA A 386 -8.85 -20.49 -17.12
N ARG A 387 -10.05 -20.11 -16.64
CA ARG A 387 -10.21 -19.62 -15.27
C ARG A 387 -9.98 -20.77 -14.29
N LYS A 388 -8.92 -20.68 -13.49
CA LYS A 388 -8.56 -21.71 -12.49
C LYS A 388 -9.24 -21.46 -11.16
N MET A 389 -9.41 -20.20 -10.79
CA MET A 389 -9.98 -19.83 -9.50
C MET A 389 -10.76 -18.53 -9.58
N ARG A 390 -11.79 -18.47 -8.74
CA ARG A 390 -12.62 -17.29 -8.52
C ARG A 390 -13.02 -17.24 -7.05
N ILE A 391 -12.72 -16.13 -6.39
CA ILE A 391 -13.18 -15.82 -5.04
C ILE A 391 -14.09 -14.59 -5.14
N LYS A 392 -15.26 -14.66 -4.52
CA LYS A 392 -16.24 -13.57 -4.46
C LYS A 392 -16.54 -13.23 -3.01
N VAL A 393 -16.52 -11.94 -2.68
CA VAL A 393 -16.91 -11.44 -1.36
C VAL A 393 -17.99 -10.38 -1.57
N ASN A 394 -19.24 -10.75 -1.29
CA ASN A 394 -20.41 -9.91 -1.56
C ASN A 394 -20.42 -8.68 -0.65
N GLY A 395 -20.74 -7.50 -1.21
CA GLY A 395 -20.83 -6.26 -0.46
C GLY A 395 -19.57 -5.92 0.36
N ALA A 396 -18.38 -6.33 -0.08
CA ALA A 396 -17.14 -6.09 0.66
C ALA A 396 -16.69 -4.63 0.61
N VAL A 397 -16.95 -3.95 -0.51
CA VAL A 397 -16.42 -2.61 -0.79
C VAL A 397 -17.52 -1.56 -0.63
N PRO A 398 -17.48 -0.68 0.39
CA PRO A 398 -18.35 0.48 0.48
C PRO A 398 -17.97 1.58 -0.53
N LEU A 399 -18.97 2.35 -0.98
CA LEU A 399 -18.74 3.55 -1.82
C LEU A 399 -18.28 4.73 -0.95
N GLY A 400 -17.26 5.46 -1.38
CA GLY A 400 -16.77 6.68 -0.72
C GLY A 400 -15.96 6.46 0.56
N GLU A 401 -15.75 5.22 0.97
CA GLU A 401 -14.98 4.85 2.16
C GLU A 401 -13.72 4.06 1.78
N TRP A 402 -12.66 4.24 2.57
CA TRP A 402 -11.43 3.45 2.43
C TRP A 402 -11.64 2.02 2.95
N VAL A 403 -11.22 1.05 2.13
CA VAL A 403 -11.19 -0.36 2.50
C VAL A 403 -9.78 -0.91 2.34
N HIS A 404 -9.31 -1.60 3.37
CA HIS A 404 -8.06 -2.37 3.30
C HIS A 404 -8.38 -3.78 2.82
N ILE A 405 -7.69 -4.22 1.76
CA ILE A 405 -7.90 -5.54 1.15
C ILE A 405 -6.56 -6.26 1.14
N ALA A 406 -6.52 -7.45 1.74
CA ALA A 406 -5.35 -8.34 1.65
C ALA A 406 -5.78 -9.75 1.22
N ILE A 407 -5.05 -10.33 0.28
CA ILE A 407 -5.22 -11.69 -0.19
C ILE A 407 -3.92 -12.40 0.10
N ALA A 408 -3.93 -13.37 1.03
CA ALA A 408 -2.72 -13.99 1.53
C ALA A 408 -2.82 -15.51 1.57
N ALA A 409 -1.72 -16.18 1.18
CA ALA A 409 -1.55 -17.61 1.43
C ALA A 409 -1.46 -17.88 2.94
N THR A 410 -2.29 -18.79 3.47
CA THR A 410 -2.36 -19.11 4.90
C THR A 410 -1.49 -20.32 5.29
N ASN A 411 -1.12 -21.17 4.33
CA ASN A 411 -0.23 -22.31 4.49
C ASN A 411 0.99 -22.21 3.55
N GLU A 412 1.97 -23.11 3.74
CA GLU A 412 3.26 -23.08 3.04
C GLU A 412 3.28 -23.86 1.73
N ASP A 413 2.15 -24.47 1.33
CA ASP A 413 2.07 -25.26 0.10
C ASP A 413 2.54 -24.42 -1.11
N ALA A 414 3.53 -24.95 -1.83
CA ALA A 414 4.19 -24.27 -2.94
C ALA A 414 3.34 -24.20 -4.21
N PHE A 415 2.29 -25.01 -4.32
CA PHE A 415 1.51 -25.15 -5.55
C PHE A 415 0.02 -24.90 -5.35
N ARG A 416 -0.53 -25.29 -4.20
CA ARG A 416 -1.95 -25.14 -3.86
C ARG A 416 -2.15 -24.59 -2.44
N PRO A 417 -1.68 -23.36 -2.16
CA PRO A 417 -1.90 -22.79 -0.85
C PRO A 417 -3.36 -22.47 -0.61
N ASN A 418 -3.79 -22.55 0.64
CA ASN A 418 -5.04 -21.98 1.10
C ASN A 418 -4.94 -20.46 1.03
N LEU A 419 -5.99 -19.80 0.54
CA LEU A 419 -6.01 -18.35 0.37
C LEU A 419 -7.03 -17.71 1.29
N GLY A 420 -6.54 -16.86 2.20
CA GLY A 420 -7.36 -16.01 3.04
C GLY A 420 -7.59 -14.65 2.37
N VAL A 421 -8.85 -14.20 2.32
CA VAL A 421 -9.21 -12.83 1.98
C VAL A 421 -9.53 -12.07 3.25
N TYR A 422 -8.80 -10.98 3.47
CA TYR A 422 -8.92 -10.11 4.63
C TYR A 422 -9.46 -8.75 4.18
N ILE A 423 -10.49 -8.27 4.88
CA ILE A 423 -11.08 -6.96 4.68
C ILE A 423 -10.95 -6.20 5.99
N ASN A 424 -10.35 -5.01 5.97
CA ASN A 424 -10.12 -4.18 7.17
C ASN A 424 -9.39 -4.92 8.29
N GLY A 425 -8.42 -5.76 7.93
CA GLY A 425 -7.62 -6.55 8.87
C GLY A 425 -8.30 -7.81 9.42
N GLN A 426 -9.55 -8.10 9.02
CA GLN A 426 -10.30 -9.28 9.45
C GLN A 426 -10.43 -10.30 8.32
N LYS A 427 -10.19 -11.58 8.62
CA LYS A 427 -10.35 -12.68 7.65
C LYS A 427 -11.83 -12.94 7.39
N ILE A 428 -12.28 -12.79 6.15
CA ILE A 428 -13.68 -12.99 5.74
C ILE A 428 -13.88 -14.32 5.02
N VAL A 429 -12.95 -14.68 4.13
CA VAL A 429 -13.01 -15.91 3.34
C VAL A 429 -11.71 -16.67 3.52
N ASP A 430 -11.83 -18.00 3.65
CA ASP A 430 -10.70 -18.92 3.59
C ASP A 430 -11.00 -19.95 2.49
N LYS A 431 -10.21 -19.92 1.42
CA LYS A 431 -10.37 -20.81 0.28
C LYS A 431 -9.33 -21.90 0.35
N GLU A 432 -9.77 -23.12 0.62
CA GLU A 432 -8.91 -24.30 0.56
C GLU A 432 -8.42 -24.57 -0.86
N SER A 433 -7.17 -25.03 -0.97
CA SER A 433 -6.52 -25.41 -2.23
C SER A 433 -6.65 -24.35 -3.32
N GLY A 434 -6.21 -23.13 -3.00
CA GLY A 434 -6.14 -22.02 -3.95
C GLY A 434 -5.09 -22.24 -5.03
N PHE A 435 -5.08 -21.36 -6.03
CA PHE A 435 -4.05 -21.31 -7.07
C PHE A 435 -3.14 -20.10 -6.86
N LEU A 436 -1.89 -20.22 -7.29
CA LEU A 436 -0.98 -19.10 -7.47
C LEU A 436 -0.89 -18.76 -8.97
N PRO A 437 -0.40 -17.56 -9.34
CA PRO A 437 -0.12 -17.24 -10.74
C PRO A 437 0.78 -18.31 -11.38
N SER A 438 0.39 -18.88 -12.51
CA SER A 438 1.13 -19.98 -13.16
C SER A 438 2.31 -19.50 -13.99
N THR A 439 2.20 -18.32 -14.60
CA THR A 439 3.18 -17.78 -15.54
C THR A 439 4.25 -16.98 -14.82
N GLY A 440 5.51 -17.23 -15.19
CA GLY A 440 6.67 -16.55 -14.62
C GLY A 440 6.81 -15.10 -15.08
N THR A 441 6.39 -14.79 -16.31
CA THR A 441 6.49 -13.46 -16.93
C THR A 441 5.17 -12.98 -17.52
N MET A 442 4.84 -11.72 -17.28
CA MET A 442 3.61 -11.06 -17.75
C MET A 442 3.95 -9.72 -18.39
N THR A 443 3.25 -9.36 -19.47
CA THR A 443 3.56 -8.14 -20.26
C THR A 443 2.57 -7.00 -20.01
N ASN A 444 1.36 -7.31 -19.56
CA ASN A 444 0.27 -6.37 -19.38
C ASN A 444 -0.12 -6.31 -17.90
N CYS A 445 0.70 -5.61 -17.11
CA CYS A 445 0.54 -5.45 -15.68
C CYS A 445 0.11 -4.02 -15.33
N TYR A 446 -1.16 -3.86 -14.95
CA TYR A 446 -1.77 -2.56 -14.73
C TYR A 446 -2.33 -2.41 -13.31
N LEU A 447 -2.28 -1.17 -12.81
CA LEU A 447 -3.08 -0.70 -11.68
C LEU A 447 -4.14 0.28 -12.20
N GLY A 448 -5.40 0.06 -11.82
CA GLY A 448 -6.53 0.89 -12.22
C GLY A 448 -7.06 0.65 -13.65
N LYS A 449 -6.53 -0.35 -14.36
CA LYS A 449 -6.97 -0.73 -15.72
C LYS A 449 -7.14 -2.24 -15.86
N SER A 450 -8.15 -2.63 -16.64
CA SER A 450 -8.41 -4.02 -17.00
C SER A 450 -7.77 -4.41 -18.33
N ASN A 451 -7.26 -5.64 -18.41
CA ASN A 451 -6.84 -6.29 -19.65
C ASN A 451 -8.02 -6.57 -20.62
N TRP A 452 -9.25 -6.42 -20.14
CA TRP A 452 -10.48 -6.54 -20.92
C TRP A 452 -11.04 -5.18 -21.36
N ALA A 453 -10.39 -4.05 -21.04
CA ALA A 453 -10.93 -2.71 -21.35
C ALA A 453 -11.17 -2.46 -22.85
N ASN A 454 -10.36 -3.08 -23.71
CA ASN A 454 -10.48 -2.98 -25.17
C ASN A 454 -11.42 -4.05 -25.77
N ALA A 455 -11.93 -4.96 -24.95
CA ALA A 455 -12.81 -6.02 -25.41
C ALA A 455 -14.27 -5.58 -25.28
N THR A 456 -14.99 -5.56 -26.39
CA THR A 456 -16.45 -5.42 -26.41
C THR A 456 -17.05 -6.70 -26.94
N SER A 457 -18.19 -7.12 -26.37
CA SER A 457 -19.00 -8.19 -26.95
C SER A 457 -20.45 -7.72 -27.08
N GLN A 458 -21.24 -8.39 -27.90
CA GLN A 458 -22.66 -8.07 -28.05
C GLN A 458 -23.46 -8.24 -26.73
N TYR A 459 -22.92 -9.00 -25.78
CA TYR A 459 -23.61 -9.40 -24.54
C TYR A 459 -23.01 -8.79 -23.27
N GLU A 460 -21.81 -8.22 -23.35
CA GLU A 460 -21.08 -7.70 -22.20
C GLU A 460 -20.53 -6.32 -22.50
N ASN A 461 -20.84 -5.37 -21.62
CA ASN A 461 -20.23 -4.06 -21.61
C ASN A 461 -18.73 -4.19 -21.36
N ARG A 462 -17.94 -3.33 -22.00
CA ARG A 462 -16.49 -3.27 -21.76
C ARG A 462 -16.20 -2.97 -20.29
N ASP A 463 -15.07 -3.47 -19.82
CA ASP A 463 -14.54 -3.07 -18.52
C ASP A 463 -14.11 -1.59 -18.58
N GLU A 464 -14.43 -0.86 -17.53
CA GLU A 464 -14.11 0.56 -17.38
C GLU A 464 -12.91 0.73 -16.44
N LEU A 465 -12.26 1.91 -16.50
CA LEU A 465 -11.14 2.22 -15.63
C LEU A 465 -11.61 2.49 -14.20
N PHE A 466 -10.71 2.25 -13.25
CA PHE A 466 -10.95 2.52 -11.84
C PHE A 466 -11.13 4.02 -11.58
N GLN A 467 -12.20 4.38 -10.87
CA GLN A 467 -12.46 5.74 -10.40
C GLN A 467 -12.45 5.78 -8.88
N GLY A 468 -11.43 6.42 -8.30
CA GLY A 468 -11.23 6.43 -6.87
C GLY A 468 -9.77 6.66 -6.49
N SER A 469 -9.42 6.31 -5.26
CA SER A 469 -8.06 6.46 -4.73
C SER A 469 -7.48 5.12 -4.28
N MET A 470 -6.16 4.95 -4.46
CA MET A 470 -5.42 3.77 -4.00
C MET A 470 -4.27 4.19 -3.09
N PHE A 471 -3.99 3.40 -2.07
CA PHE A 471 -2.90 3.63 -1.14
C PHE A 471 -2.20 2.31 -0.80
N ASP A 472 -0.89 2.37 -0.58
CA ASP A 472 -0.11 1.27 0.02
C ASP A 472 -0.25 -0.11 -0.67
N PHE A 473 0.05 -0.18 -1.97
CA PHE A 473 0.05 -1.43 -2.72
C PHE A 473 1.34 -2.23 -2.45
N ARG A 474 1.19 -3.47 -1.97
CA ARG A 474 2.30 -4.36 -1.61
C ARG A 474 2.14 -5.76 -2.18
N MET A 475 3.28 -6.37 -2.49
CA MET A 475 3.38 -7.78 -2.89
C MET A 475 4.46 -8.48 -2.04
N TYR A 476 4.15 -9.68 -1.56
CA TYR A 476 5.10 -10.50 -0.79
C TYR A 476 5.30 -11.86 -1.43
N GLN A 477 6.55 -12.34 -1.44
CA GLN A 477 6.88 -13.70 -1.85
C GLN A 477 6.65 -14.72 -0.73
N GLY A 478 6.86 -14.28 0.51
CA GLY A 478 6.66 -15.10 1.70
C GLY A 478 5.20 -15.12 2.16
N ARG A 479 4.90 -16.06 3.06
CA ARG A 479 3.68 -15.98 3.87
C ARG A 479 3.81 -14.79 4.82
N VAL A 480 2.74 -14.00 4.90
CA VAL A 480 2.62 -12.89 5.87
C VAL A 480 1.81 -13.36 7.08
N PRO A 481 2.25 -13.13 8.32
CA PRO A 481 1.48 -13.47 9.51
C PRO A 481 0.24 -12.57 9.63
N GLU A 482 -0.84 -13.09 10.21
CA GLU A 482 -2.10 -12.33 10.37
C GLU A 482 -1.89 -11.04 11.18
N GLN A 483 -0.99 -11.06 12.16
CA GLN A 483 -0.66 -9.87 12.94
C GLN A 483 -0.13 -8.73 12.05
N MET A 484 0.75 -9.04 11.10
CA MET A 484 1.27 -8.04 10.16
C MET A 484 0.19 -7.45 9.25
N ILE A 485 -0.86 -8.22 8.92
CA ILE A 485 -2.01 -7.69 8.17
C ILE A 485 -2.81 -6.69 9.05
N LYS A 486 -2.95 -6.97 10.34
CA LYS A 486 -3.60 -6.07 11.31
C LYS A 486 -2.77 -4.83 11.57
N ASP A 487 -1.45 -4.97 11.67
CA ASP A 487 -0.52 -3.85 11.84
C ASP A 487 -0.49 -2.98 10.58
N SER A 488 -0.55 -3.57 9.39
CA SER A 488 -0.68 -2.81 8.14
C SER A 488 -2.00 -2.05 8.08
N TYR A 489 -3.09 -2.66 8.57
CA TYR A 489 -4.37 -1.97 8.69
C TYR A 489 -4.33 -0.79 9.66
N SER A 490 -3.77 -0.96 10.87
CA SER A 490 -3.67 0.14 11.84
C SER A 490 -2.74 1.25 11.34
N TRP A 491 -1.60 0.89 10.74
CA TRP A 491 -0.68 1.83 10.13
C TRP A 491 -1.35 2.63 9.00
N GLY A 492 -2.08 1.96 8.11
CA GLY A 492 -2.77 2.63 7.01
C GLY A 492 -3.86 3.61 7.48
N LYS A 493 -4.62 3.27 8.54
CA LYS A 493 -5.61 4.21 9.11
C LYS A 493 -4.98 5.49 9.62
N MET A 494 -3.84 5.38 10.33
CA MET A 494 -3.13 6.56 10.82
C MET A 494 -2.68 7.46 9.66
N ARG A 495 -2.19 6.86 8.57
CA ARG A 495 -1.75 7.60 7.38
C ARG A 495 -2.91 8.16 6.54
N LEU A 496 -4.08 7.53 6.55
CA LEU A 496 -5.26 8.01 5.83
C LEU A 496 -6.13 8.96 6.66
N ASN A 497 -5.70 9.33 7.88
CA ASN A 497 -6.44 10.18 8.81
C ASN A 497 -7.86 9.65 9.13
N MET A 498 -7.97 8.35 9.42
CA MET A 498 -9.24 7.62 9.62
C MET A 498 -9.52 7.18 11.06
#